data_AF-A0A2V7S896-F1
#
_entry.id   AF-A0A2V7S896-F1
#
_cell.length_a   1.000
_cell.length_b   1.000
_cell.length_c   1.000
_cell.angle_alpha   90.00
_cell.angle_beta   90.00
_cell.angle_gamma   90.00
#
_symmetry.space_group_name_H-M   'P 1'
#
loop_
_entity.id
_entity.type
_entity.pdbx_description
1 polymer ?
#
loop_
_entity_poly.entity_id
_entity_poly.type
_entity_poly.pdbx_seq_one_letter_code
_entity_poly.pdbx_strand_id
1 'polypeptide(L)'
;STRWLDSCLALDAKGFIKTGPDLLPEDLATARWPLARAPHLLETSLPGVFAIGDVRAGSLKRVASAVGEGSIAIAAIHQVLHE
;
A
#
# COMPACT_ATOMS: atom_id res chain seq x y z
N SER A 1 11.55 9.59 -1.98
CA SER A 1 10.34 10.06 -1.29
C SER A 1 9.27 10.29 -2.36
N THR A 2 8.02 9.92 -2.08
CA THR A 2 6.86 9.95 -2.96
C THR A 2 5.86 11.05 -2.56
N ARG A 3 6.35 12.19 -2.03
CA ARG A 3 5.51 13.32 -1.59
C ARG A 3 4.63 13.93 -2.70
N TRP A 4 4.91 13.65 -3.96
CA TRP A 4 4.04 14.05 -5.08
C TRP A 4 2.69 13.30 -5.10
N LEU A 5 2.57 12.21 -4.36
CA LEU A 5 1.32 11.47 -4.12
C LEU A 5 0.57 11.94 -2.87
N ASP A 6 1.05 12.99 -2.20
CA ASP A 6 0.33 13.59 -1.09
C ASP A 6 -1.07 13.99 -1.54
N SER A 7 -2.07 13.81 -0.69
CA SER A 7 -3.52 13.84 -0.99
C SER A 7 -4.10 12.72 -1.88
N CYS A 8 -3.27 11.94 -2.60
CA CYS A 8 -3.76 10.79 -3.37
C CYS A 8 -3.70 9.48 -2.58
N LEU A 9 -2.62 9.28 -1.82
CA LEU A 9 -2.39 8.09 -0.99
C LEU A 9 -1.92 8.50 0.40
N ALA A 10 -2.20 7.66 1.40
CA ALA A 10 -1.64 7.83 2.73
C ALA A 10 -0.11 7.59 2.70
N LEU A 11 0.64 8.58 3.18
CA LEU A 11 2.11 8.55 3.25
C LEU A 11 2.57 8.58 4.71
N ASP A 12 3.73 7.97 4.99
CA ASP A 12 4.40 8.13 6.28
C ASP A 12 5.04 9.54 6.42
N ALA A 13 5.58 9.85 7.60
CA ALA A 13 6.23 11.15 7.84
C ALA A 13 7.45 11.42 6.92
N LYS A 14 8.06 10.36 6.36
CA LYS A 14 9.19 10.43 5.41
C LYS A 14 8.69 10.58 3.96
N GLY A 15 7.39 10.54 3.75
CA GLY A 15 6.73 10.64 2.45
C GLY A 15 6.87 9.36 1.63
N PHE A 16 6.78 8.18 2.24
CA PHE A 16 6.65 6.90 1.53
C PHE A 16 5.25 6.32 1.69
N ILE A 17 4.80 5.52 0.73
CA ILE A 17 3.43 5.00 0.68
C ILE A 17 3.19 4.00 1.82
N LYS A 18 2.16 4.22 2.63
CA LYS A 18 1.69 3.26 3.64
C LYS A 18 0.82 2.19 2.97
N THR A 19 0.93 0.95 3.45
CA THR A 19 0.24 -0.20 2.86
C THR A 19 -0.25 -1.17 3.92
N GLY A 20 -1.37 -1.85 3.66
CA GLY A 20 -1.85 -2.95 4.49
C GLY A 20 -1.90 -2.60 5.97
N PRO A 21 -1.28 -3.41 6.86
CA PRO A 21 -1.28 -3.17 8.30
C PRO A 21 -0.66 -1.83 8.75
N ASP A 22 0.15 -1.19 7.91
CA ASP A 22 0.73 0.12 8.23
C ASP A 22 -0.28 1.27 8.06
N LEU A 23 -1.46 1.01 7.46
CA LEU A 23 -2.56 1.97 7.37
C LEU A 23 -3.38 1.95 8.67
N LEU A 24 -3.33 3.06 9.39
CA LEU A 24 -4.06 3.28 10.62
C LEU A 24 -5.52 3.66 10.32
N PRO A 25 -6.44 3.50 11.29
CA PRO A 25 -7.85 3.85 11.10
C PRO A 25 -8.06 5.29 10.61
N GLU A 26 -7.26 6.25 11.07
CA GLU A 26 -7.31 7.63 10.60
C GLU A 26 -6.90 7.82 9.14
N ASP A 27 -5.96 7.01 8.63
CA ASP A 27 -5.56 7.07 7.23
C ASP A 27 -6.71 6.60 6.34
N LEU A 28 -7.35 5.50 6.74
CA LEU A 28 -8.47 4.90 6.00
C LEU A 28 -9.72 5.78 6.05
N ALA A 29 -9.99 6.41 7.20
CA ALA A 29 -11.05 7.40 7.32
C ALA A 29 -10.80 8.62 6.41
N THR A 30 -9.57 9.15 6.39
CA THR A 30 -9.18 10.28 5.54
C THR A 30 -9.27 9.92 4.05
N ALA A 31 -8.81 8.73 3.67
CA ALA A 31 -8.88 8.21 2.31
C ALA A 31 -10.30 7.76 1.89
N ARG A 32 -11.27 7.82 2.81
CA ARG A 32 -12.67 7.36 2.61
C ARG A 32 -12.73 5.93 2.10
N TRP A 33 -12.00 5.04 2.78
CA TRP A 33 -11.93 3.63 2.44
C TRP A 33 -13.35 3.02 2.32
N PRO A 34 -13.76 2.51 1.14
CA PRO A 34 -15.15 2.17 0.87
C PRO A 34 -15.50 0.70 1.16
N LEU A 35 -14.50 -0.16 1.39
CA LEU A 35 -14.71 -1.60 1.52
C LEU A 35 -14.88 -2.01 2.99
N ALA A 36 -15.72 -3.01 3.24
CA ALA A 36 -15.95 -3.55 4.59
C ALA A 36 -14.72 -4.28 5.16
N ARG A 37 -13.82 -4.75 4.29
CA ARG A 37 -12.54 -5.36 4.67
C ARG A 37 -11.44 -4.31 4.89
N ALA A 38 -10.44 -4.68 5.68
CA ALA A 38 -9.20 -3.92 5.75
C ALA A 38 -8.39 -4.02 4.42
N PRO A 39 -7.46 -3.09 4.16
CA PRO A 39 -6.52 -3.21 3.04
C PRO A 39 -5.68 -4.49 3.13
N HIS A 40 -5.42 -5.13 2.00
CA HIS A 40 -4.52 -6.28 1.90
C HIS A 40 -3.05 -5.85 2.15
N LEU A 41 -2.17 -6.81 2.43
CA LEU A 41 -0.80 -6.58 2.94
C LEU A 41 0.03 -5.49 2.22
N LEU A 42 -0.11 -5.37 0.91
CA LEU A 42 0.63 -4.40 0.07
C LEU A 42 -0.31 -3.38 -0.61
N GLU A 43 -1.59 -3.42 -0.27
CA GLU A 43 -2.60 -2.52 -0.80
C GLU A 43 -2.49 -1.17 -0.10
N THR A 44 -2.60 -0.11 -0.88
CA THR A 44 -2.51 1.27 -0.43
C THR A 44 -3.84 1.72 0.19
N SER A 45 -3.93 2.99 0.58
CA SER A 45 -5.20 3.59 1.00
C SER A 45 -6.23 3.75 -0.14
N LEU A 46 -5.87 3.39 -1.38
CA LEU A 46 -6.78 3.34 -2.52
C LEU A 46 -7.05 1.86 -2.87
N PRO A 47 -8.32 1.40 -2.82
CA PRO A 47 -8.65 0.00 -3.08
C PRO A 47 -8.18 -0.49 -4.45
N GLY A 48 -7.65 -1.71 -4.49
CA GLY A 48 -7.09 -2.36 -5.68
C GLY A 48 -5.74 -1.82 -6.14
N VAL A 49 -5.20 -0.78 -5.48
CA VAL A 49 -3.90 -0.21 -5.81
C VAL A 49 -2.86 -0.69 -4.80
N PHE A 50 -1.77 -1.25 -5.30
CA PHE A 50 -0.70 -1.84 -4.50
C PHE A 50 0.62 -1.08 -4.68
N ALA A 51 1.44 -1.05 -3.62
CA ALA A 51 2.78 -0.47 -3.66
C ALA A 51 3.82 -1.47 -3.14
N ILE A 52 4.94 -1.58 -3.85
CA ILE A 52 6.04 -2.51 -3.53
C ILE A 52 7.39 -1.82 -3.66
N GLY A 53 8.42 -2.39 -3.03
CA GLY A 53 9.79 -1.92 -3.14
C GLY A 53 10.00 -0.55 -2.51
N ASP A 54 10.91 0.23 -3.09
CA ASP A 54 11.49 1.40 -2.43
C ASP A 54 10.54 2.59 -2.26
N VAL A 55 9.37 2.56 -2.89
CA VAL A 55 8.32 3.58 -2.71
C VAL A 55 7.51 3.37 -1.43
N ARG A 56 7.54 2.15 -0.87
CA ARG A 56 6.76 1.77 0.32
C ARG A 56 7.44 2.19 1.61
N ALA A 57 6.64 2.60 2.59
CA ALA A 57 7.07 2.79 3.97
C ALA A 57 7.57 1.44 4.53
N GLY A 58 8.60 1.47 5.38
CA GLY A 58 9.18 0.25 5.97
C GLY A 58 9.90 -0.70 5.00
N SER A 59 10.01 -0.37 3.71
CA SER A 59 10.77 -1.19 2.75
C SER A 59 12.26 -1.28 3.12
N LEU A 60 12.82 -2.47 2.95
CA LEU A 60 14.22 -2.79 3.22
C LEU A 60 15.21 -2.16 2.23
N LYS A 61 14.72 -1.48 1.18
CA LYS A 61 15.53 -0.82 0.13
C LYS A 61 16.51 -1.76 -0.57
N ARG A 62 16.04 -2.96 -0.93
CA ARG A 62 16.82 -4.00 -1.60
C ARG A 62 16.04 -4.59 -2.77
N VAL A 63 16.75 -4.80 -3.88
CA VAL A 63 16.19 -5.38 -5.11
C VAL A 63 15.52 -6.73 -4.85
N ALA A 64 16.19 -7.67 -4.16
CA ALA A 64 15.62 -8.99 -3.90
C ALA A 64 14.32 -8.93 -3.08
N SER A 65 14.24 -8.02 -2.11
CA SER A 65 13.01 -7.81 -1.32
C SER A 65 11.89 -7.22 -2.17
N ALA A 66 12.19 -6.24 -3.04
CA ALA A 66 11.21 -5.66 -3.94
C ALA A 66 10.65 -6.69 -4.94
N VAL A 67 11.49 -7.60 -5.45
CA VAL A 67 11.06 -8.71 -6.31
C VAL A 67 10.11 -9.65 -5.56
N GLY A 68 10.43 -10.02 -4.32
CA GLY A 68 9.55 -10.84 -3.48
C GLY A 68 8.22 -10.16 -3.13
N GLU A 69 8.22 -8.86 -2.82
CA GLU A 69 6.99 -8.10 -2.61
C GLU A 69 6.13 -8.07 -3.89
N GLY A 70 6.75 -7.99 -5.07
CA GLY A 70 6.04 -8.04 -6.34
C GLY A 70 5.28 -9.34 -6.59
N SER A 71 5.86 -10.50 -6.26
CA SER A 71 5.14 -11.77 -6.40
C SER A 71 3.95 -11.87 -5.43
N ILE A 72 4.10 -11.36 -4.20
CA ILE A 72 3.01 -11.29 -3.21
C ILE A 72 1.90 -10.35 -3.70
N ALA A 73 2.26 -9.19 -4.24
CA ALA A 73 1.29 -8.22 -4.76
C ALA A 73 0.44 -8.81 -5.90
N ILE A 74 1.04 -9.57 -6.81
CA ILE A 74 0.31 -10.24 -7.89
C ILE A 74 -0.72 -11.24 -7.35
N ALA A 75 -0.35 -12.06 -6.35
CA ALA A 75 -1.29 -12.98 -5.72
C ALA A 75 -2.48 -12.24 -5.07
N ALA A 76 -2.21 -11.12 -4.37
CA ALA A 76 -3.25 -10.30 -3.78
C ALA A 76 -4.14 -9.60 -4.84
N ILE A 77 -3.57 -9.17 -5.97
CA ILE A 77 -4.34 -8.61 -7.09
C ILE A 77 -5.31 -9.66 -7.64
N HIS A 78 -4.87 -10.91 -7.82
CA HIS A 78 -5.76 -11.99 -8.24
C HIS A 78 -6.89 -12.22 -7.23
N GLN A 79 -6.64 -12.05 -5.93
CA GLN A 79 -7.71 -12.12 -4.92
C GLN A 79 -8.71 -10.97 -5.10
N VAL A 80 -8.24 -9.72 -5.20
CA VAL A 80 -9.09 -8.54 -5.38
C VAL A 80 -9.91 -8.59 -6.67
N LEU A 81 -9.38 -9.14 -7.76
CA LEU A 81 -10.12 -9.27 -9.02
C LEU A 81 -11.25 -10.32 -8.98
N HIS A 82 -11.25 -11.20 -7.97
CA HIS A 82 -12.31 -12.18 -7.74
C HIS A 82 -13.27 -11.79 -6.61
N GLU A 83 -13.06 -10.64 -5.96
CA GLU A 83 -13.98 -10.04 -4.96
C GLU A 83 -15.13 -9.30 -5.66
#